data_AF-A0A0C9Z1J4-F1
#
_entry.id   AF-A0A0C9Z1J4-F1
#
_cell.length_a   1.000
_cell.length_b   1.000
_cell.length_c   1.000
_cell.angle_alpha   90.00
_cell.angle_beta   90.00
_cell.angle_gamma   90.00
#
_symmetry.space_group_name_H-M   'P 1'
#
loop_
_entity.id
_entity.type
_entity.pdbx_description
1 polymer ?
#
loop_
_entity_poly.entity_id
_entity_poly.type
_entity_poly.pdbx_seq_one_letter_code
_entity_poly.pdbx_strand_id
1 'polypeptide(L)'
;MVGAFHGHAHNCMCQLDWHPQYIQGTGHTEGEGCEHIFAASNELARSTRHATLFHRHQAIEQHFAFWDANKYAALSKYLRVHFEEMVRAISTLASELDVIKKEYNLIDNDFVRFHADERSYLENLKQPAVCDQLLICYVQILDELEAYRAEWDAAREVVNSALTEVPVGNLEELSIAIKRSCLRVDTSYAKLQYVETHTSNVEMRLGIQPWWEIGGEEYKCYKAEATMVKYRAALDELERLVVM
;
A
#
# COMPACT_ATOMS: atom_id res chain seq x y z
N MET A 1 -7.81 -19.02 -12.82
CA MET A 1 -6.63 -19.25 -11.96
C MET A 1 -5.45 -18.62 -12.65
N VAL A 2 -4.69 -17.80 -11.93
CA VAL A 2 -3.41 -17.25 -12.38
C VAL A 2 -2.31 -18.09 -11.72
N GLY A 3 -1.15 -18.27 -12.37
CA GLY A 3 -0.02 -18.95 -11.74
C GLY A 3 0.41 -18.24 -10.44
N ALA A 4 0.91 -18.98 -9.45
CA ALA A 4 1.16 -18.49 -8.11
C ALA A 4 2.18 -17.33 -8.09
N PHE A 5 3.17 -17.36 -8.98
CA PHE A 5 4.14 -16.28 -9.10
C PHE A 5 3.49 -14.99 -9.62
N HIS A 6 2.66 -15.12 -10.65
CA HIS A 6 1.97 -13.98 -11.24
C HIS A 6 0.82 -13.48 -10.36
N GLY A 7 0.19 -14.36 -9.60
CA GLY A 7 -0.97 -14.07 -8.79
C GLY A 7 -0.74 -12.89 -7.84
N HIS A 8 0.40 -12.85 -7.16
CA HIS A 8 0.75 -11.74 -6.26
C HIS A 8 0.98 -10.38 -6.96
N ALA A 9 1.18 -10.36 -8.28
CA ALA A 9 1.28 -9.12 -9.05
C ALA A 9 -0.09 -8.49 -9.38
N HIS A 10 -1.19 -9.20 -9.14
CA HIS A 10 -2.54 -8.67 -9.31
C HIS A 10 -3.01 -7.90 -8.06
N ASN A 11 -4.03 -7.05 -8.23
CA ASN A 11 -4.67 -6.42 -7.07
C ASN A 11 -5.28 -7.47 -6.12
N CYS A 12 -5.42 -7.12 -4.84
CA CYS A 12 -5.83 -8.08 -3.80
C CYS A 12 -7.19 -8.75 -4.12
N MET A 13 -8.17 -7.99 -4.64
CA MET A 13 -9.46 -8.57 -5.07
C MET A 13 -9.30 -9.71 -6.08
N CYS A 14 -8.46 -9.51 -7.10
CA CYS A 14 -8.17 -10.54 -8.08
C CYS A 14 -7.42 -11.73 -7.46
N GLN A 15 -6.55 -11.50 -6.47
CA GLN A 15 -5.88 -12.57 -5.74
C GLN A 15 -6.90 -13.45 -5.00
N LEU A 16 -7.84 -12.86 -4.26
CA LEU A 16 -8.83 -13.60 -3.48
C LEU A 16 -9.69 -14.56 -4.32
N ASP A 17 -9.93 -14.23 -5.59
CA ASP A 17 -10.74 -15.03 -6.50
C ASP A 17 -9.92 -16.02 -7.33
N TRP A 18 -8.67 -15.68 -7.68
CA TRP A 18 -7.92 -16.40 -8.72
C TRP A 18 -6.55 -16.92 -8.31
N HIS A 19 -6.03 -16.53 -7.15
CA HIS A 19 -4.75 -17.02 -6.65
C HIS A 19 -4.87 -18.51 -6.28
N PRO A 20 -3.90 -19.37 -6.66
CA PRO A 20 -3.99 -20.81 -6.41
C PRO A 20 -4.17 -21.17 -4.93
N GLN A 21 -3.60 -20.38 -4.01
CA GLN A 21 -3.74 -20.60 -2.56
C GLN A 21 -5.18 -20.51 -2.04
N TYR A 22 -6.05 -19.74 -2.71
CA TYR A 22 -7.46 -19.57 -2.32
C TYR A 22 -8.42 -20.49 -3.08
N ILE A 23 -7.92 -21.23 -4.08
CA ILE A 23 -8.75 -22.15 -4.88
C ILE A 23 -8.61 -23.56 -4.32
N GLN A 24 -9.71 -24.10 -3.80
CA GLN A 24 -9.70 -25.46 -3.27
C GLN A 24 -9.33 -26.48 -4.36
N GLY A 25 -8.39 -27.37 -4.04
CA GLY A 25 -7.97 -28.48 -4.91
C GLY A 25 -6.72 -28.21 -5.76
N THR A 26 -6.18 -26.99 -5.76
CA THR A 26 -4.90 -26.66 -6.41
C THR A 26 -3.69 -27.29 -5.70
N GLY A 27 -3.79 -27.47 -4.39
CA GLY A 27 -2.70 -27.98 -3.56
C GLY A 27 -1.48 -27.06 -3.59
N HIS A 28 -0.29 -27.63 -3.61
CA HIS A 28 0.98 -26.88 -3.70
C HIS A 28 1.45 -26.68 -5.14
N THR A 29 0.51 -26.62 -6.09
CA THR A 29 0.82 -26.48 -7.51
C THR A 29 1.08 -25.01 -7.85
N GLU A 30 2.16 -24.73 -8.57
CA GLU A 30 2.53 -23.37 -8.97
C GLU A 30 1.60 -22.78 -10.04
N GLY A 31 0.92 -23.62 -10.82
CA GLY A 31 0.00 -23.16 -11.87
C GLY A 31 0.67 -22.64 -13.15
N GLU A 32 2.00 -22.73 -13.25
CA GLU A 32 2.85 -22.20 -14.35
C GLU A 32 3.11 -23.24 -15.48
N GLY A 33 2.16 -24.16 -15.69
CA GLY A 33 2.35 -25.29 -16.63
C GLY A 33 2.55 -24.84 -18.08
N CYS A 34 1.85 -23.79 -18.50
CA CYS A 34 1.94 -23.24 -19.85
C CYS A 34 3.30 -22.60 -20.10
N GLU A 35 3.81 -21.87 -19.10
CA GLU A 35 5.07 -21.15 -19.09
C GLU A 35 6.23 -22.13 -19.24
N HIS A 36 6.18 -23.28 -18.54
CA HIS A 36 7.16 -24.35 -18.71
C HIS A 36 7.16 -24.95 -20.13
N ILE A 37 5.99 -25.11 -20.74
CA ILE A 37 5.87 -25.62 -22.12
C ILE A 37 6.44 -24.59 -23.11
N PHE A 38 6.11 -23.31 -22.95
CA PHE A 38 6.66 -22.26 -23.80
C PHE A 38 8.17 -22.13 -23.65
N ALA A 39 8.69 -22.20 -22.42
CA ALA A 39 10.11 -22.18 -22.15
C ALA A 39 10.83 -23.34 -22.86
N ALA A 40 10.30 -24.57 -22.78
CA ALA A 40 10.86 -25.72 -23.48
C ALA A 40 10.84 -25.55 -25.01
N SER A 41 9.77 -24.97 -25.55
CA SER A 41 9.63 -24.75 -27.00
C SER A 41 10.71 -23.83 -27.58
N ASN A 42 11.34 -22.97 -26.76
CA ASN A 42 12.44 -22.10 -27.21
C ASN A 42 13.65 -22.89 -27.75
N GLU A 43 13.85 -24.14 -27.32
CA GLU A 43 14.92 -25.01 -27.82
C GLU A 43 14.78 -25.28 -29.33
N LEU A 44 13.57 -25.22 -29.87
CA LEU A 44 13.30 -25.42 -31.29
C LEU A 44 13.74 -24.22 -32.16
N ALA A 45 13.94 -23.03 -31.57
CA ALA A 45 14.11 -21.80 -32.34
C ALA A 45 15.33 -21.87 -33.28
N ARG A 46 16.44 -22.46 -32.82
CA ARG A 46 17.68 -22.54 -33.60
C ARG A 46 17.61 -23.56 -34.73
N SER A 47 17.05 -24.74 -34.47
CA SER A 47 16.98 -25.85 -35.43
C SER A 47 15.92 -25.62 -36.51
N THR A 48 14.85 -24.88 -36.19
CA THR A 48 13.73 -24.65 -37.12
C THR A 48 13.84 -23.38 -37.95
N ARG A 49 14.83 -22.50 -37.65
CA ARG A 49 15.00 -21.19 -38.30
C ARG A 49 15.11 -21.26 -39.83
N HIS A 50 15.91 -22.20 -40.31
CA HIS A 50 16.18 -22.39 -41.75
C HIS A 50 15.54 -23.68 -42.31
N ALA A 51 14.72 -24.36 -41.50
CA ALA A 51 14.02 -25.56 -41.93
C ALA A 51 12.90 -25.21 -42.92
N THR A 52 12.62 -26.12 -43.86
CA THR A 52 11.40 -26.02 -44.68
C THR A 52 10.16 -26.20 -43.79
N LEU A 53 9.00 -25.79 -44.29
CA LEU A 53 7.72 -25.92 -43.55
C LEU A 53 7.50 -27.34 -43.01
N PHE A 54 7.72 -28.35 -43.86
CA PHE A 54 7.58 -29.76 -43.50
C PHE A 54 8.50 -30.15 -42.33
N HIS A 55 9.80 -29.87 -42.44
CA HIS A 55 10.76 -30.23 -41.39
C HIS A 55 10.55 -29.43 -40.10
N ARG A 56 10.05 -28.19 -40.20
CA ARG A 56 9.66 -27.40 -39.03
C ARG A 56 8.51 -28.06 -38.27
N HIS A 57 7.45 -28.48 -38.96
CA HIS A 57 6.33 -29.18 -38.33
C HIS A 57 6.78 -30.49 -37.69
N GLN A 58 7.58 -31.30 -38.42
CA GLN A 58 8.13 -32.54 -37.90
C GLN A 58 8.97 -32.33 -36.63
N ALA A 59 9.83 -31.31 -36.61
CA ALA A 59 10.65 -31.00 -35.44
C ALA A 59 9.81 -30.57 -34.23
N ILE A 60 8.76 -29.77 -34.46
CA ILE A 60 7.83 -29.34 -33.40
C ILE A 60 7.09 -30.56 -32.82
N GLU A 61 6.54 -31.43 -33.66
CA GLU A 61 5.84 -32.65 -33.22
C GLU A 61 6.77 -33.57 -32.42
N GLN A 62 7.98 -33.83 -32.94
CA GLN A 62 8.95 -34.69 -32.27
C GLN A 62 9.39 -34.13 -30.92
N HIS A 63 9.59 -32.82 -30.82
CA HIS A 63 9.96 -32.18 -29.56
C HIS A 63 8.86 -32.34 -28.51
N PHE A 64 7.60 -32.08 -28.84
CA PHE A 64 6.51 -32.24 -27.87
C PHE A 64 6.21 -33.69 -27.53
N ALA A 65 6.33 -34.62 -28.48
CA ALA A 65 6.20 -36.06 -28.20
C ALA A 65 7.30 -36.55 -27.24
N PHE A 66 8.54 -36.11 -27.44
CA PHE A 66 9.65 -36.42 -26.53
C PHE A 66 9.45 -35.76 -25.16
N TRP A 67 9.04 -34.49 -25.13
CA TRP A 67 8.78 -33.76 -23.90
C TRP A 67 7.70 -34.45 -23.06
N ASP A 68 6.59 -34.85 -23.68
CA ASP A 68 5.50 -35.58 -23.02
C ASP A 68 5.98 -36.92 -22.44
N ALA A 69 6.69 -37.72 -23.25
CA ALA A 69 7.27 -38.98 -22.78
C ALA A 69 8.23 -38.80 -21.59
N ASN A 70 9.05 -37.74 -21.62
CA ASN A 70 9.97 -37.41 -20.54
C ASN A 70 9.23 -36.96 -19.27
N LYS A 71 8.19 -36.12 -19.41
CA LYS A 71 7.35 -35.71 -18.28
C LYS A 71 6.61 -36.89 -17.66
N TYR A 72 6.06 -37.77 -18.49
CA TYR A 72 5.41 -38.99 -18.03
C TYR A 72 6.39 -39.91 -17.28
N ALA A 73 7.61 -40.10 -17.81
CA ALA A 73 8.65 -40.88 -17.13
C ALA A 73 9.09 -40.26 -15.79
N ALA A 74 9.08 -38.93 -15.68
CA ALA A 74 9.42 -38.21 -14.45
C ALA A 74 8.26 -38.11 -13.44
N LEU A 75 7.02 -38.41 -13.85
CA LEU A 75 5.79 -38.14 -13.09
C LEU A 75 5.80 -38.77 -11.69
N SER A 76 6.19 -40.04 -11.58
CA SER A 76 6.21 -40.73 -10.28
C SER A 76 7.18 -40.09 -9.29
N LYS A 77 8.34 -39.63 -9.77
CA LYS A 77 9.32 -38.93 -8.94
C LYS A 77 8.78 -37.56 -8.52
N TYR A 78 8.18 -36.82 -9.46
CA TYR A 78 7.56 -35.54 -9.21
C TYR A 78 6.48 -35.64 -8.11
N LEU A 79 5.54 -36.58 -8.25
CA LEU A 79 4.47 -36.81 -7.28
C LEU A 79 5.02 -37.19 -5.90
N ARG A 80 6.03 -38.07 -5.82
CA ARG A 80 6.64 -38.45 -4.55
C ARG A 80 7.30 -37.25 -3.85
N VAL A 81 8.06 -36.45 -4.59
CA VAL A 81 8.75 -35.27 -4.03
C VAL A 81 7.75 -34.28 -3.47
N HIS A 82 6.71 -33.91 -4.23
CA HIS A 82 5.69 -32.98 -3.77
C HIS A 82 4.86 -33.54 -2.61
N PHE A 83 4.60 -34.84 -2.58
CA PHE A 83 3.96 -35.47 -1.44
C PHE A 83 4.81 -35.34 -0.17
N GLU A 84 6.11 -35.63 -0.25
CA GLU A 84 7.03 -35.47 0.89
C GLU A 84 7.15 -34.01 1.35
N GLU A 85 7.18 -33.05 0.41
CA GLU A 85 7.16 -31.61 0.72
C GLU A 85 5.88 -31.21 1.45
N MET A 86 4.72 -31.66 0.97
CA MET A 86 3.43 -31.38 1.60
C MET A 86 3.34 -31.97 3.00
N VAL A 87 3.79 -33.21 3.21
CA VAL A 87 3.84 -33.83 4.55
C VAL A 87 4.74 -33.03 5.49
N ARG A 88 5.92 -32.60 5.01
CA ARG A 88 6.82 -31.75 5.80
C ARG A 88 6.16 -30.42 6.16
N ALA A 89 5.59 -29.73 5.17
CA ALA A 89 4.92 -28.44 5.38
C ALA A 89 3.78 -28.54 6.39
N ILE A 90 2.94 -29.58 6.30
CA ILE A 90 1.87 -29.80 7.30
C ILE A 90 2.48 -30.02 8.68
N SER A 91 3.52 -30.84 8.81
CA SER A 91 4.12 -31.14 10.11
C SER A 91 4.72 -29.91 10.79
N THR A 92 5.34 -29.00 10.02
CA THR A 92 5.96 -27.79 10.56
C THR A 92 4.91 -26.70 10.80
N LEU A 93 4.13 -26.36 9.76
CA LEU A 93 3.21 -25.23 9.78
C LEU A 93 2.01 -25.47 10.70
N ALA A 94 1.58 -26.73 10.93
CA ALA A 94 0.49 -27.00 11.87
C ALA A 94 0.87 -26.55 13.29
N SER A 95 2.11 -26.80 13.71
CA SER A 95 2.59 -26.40 15.05
C SER A 95 2.70 -24.88 15.20
N GLU A 96 3.18 -24.20 14.17
CA GLU A 96 3.28 -22.73 14.12
C GLU A 96 1.88 -22.10 14.11
N LEU A 97 0.96 -22.65 13.30
CA LEU A 97 -0.41 -22.20 13.22
C LEU A 97 -1.15 -22.38 14.56
N ASP A 98 -0.91 -23.48 15.27
CA ASP A 98 -1.51 -23.72 16.59
C ASP A 98 -1.04 -22.70 17.64
N VAL A 99 0.22 -22.25 17.56
CA VAL A 99 0.73 -21.17 18.43
C VAL A 99 0.00 -19.87 18.14
N ILE A 100 -0.09 -19.48 16.87
CA ILE A 100 -0.77 -18.26 16.43
C ILE A 100 -2.26 -18.31 16.80
N LYS A 101 -2.93 -19.44 16.57
CA LYS A 101 -4.33 -19.63 16.96
C LYS A 101 -4.55 -19.42 18.45
N LYS A 102 -3.66 -19.91 19.31
CA LYS A 102 -3.78 -19.72 20.76
C LYS A 102 -3.52 -18.27 21.17
N GLU A 103 -2.51 -17.63 20.58
CA GLU A 103 -2.15 -16.24 20.88
C GLU A 103 -3.30 -15.29 20.55
N TYR A 104 -3.94 -15.48 19.40
CA TYR A 104 -5.01 -14.61 18.90
C TYR A 104 -6.43 -15.15 19.16
N ASN A 105 -6.57 -16.25 19.91
CA ASN A 105 -7.84 -16.94 20.18
C ASN A 105 -8.65 -17.28 18.92
N LEU A 106 -7.98 -17.81 17.89
CA LEU A 106 -8.56 -18.15 16.59
C LEU A 106 -8.97 -19.63 16.50
N ILE A 107 -10.01 -19.89 15.72
CA ILE A 107 -10.46 -21.22 15.29
C ILE A 107 -10.38 -21.36 13.77
N ASP A 108 -10.45 -22.59 13.24
CA ASP A 108 -10.34 -22.82 11.79
C ASP A 108 -11.38 -22.05 10.95
N ASN A 109 -12.59 -21.88 11.49
CA ASN A 109 -13.64 -21.11 10.81
C ASN A 109 -13.31 -19.61 10.69
N ASP A 110 -12.40 -19.07 11.52
CA ASP A 110 -12.02 -17.67 11.42
C ASP A 110 -11.27 -17.40 10.11
N PHE A 111 -10.45 -18.32 9.59
CA PHE A 111 -9.75 -18.12 8.31
C PHE A 111 -10.72 -18.04 7.13
N VAL A 112 -11.75 -18.88 7.14
CA VAL A 112 -12.83 -18.82 6.12
C VAL A 112 -13.58 -17.50 6.23
N ARG A 113 -13.84 -17.05 7.48
CA ARG A 113 -14.47 -15.75 7.72
C ARG A 113 -13.57 -14.60 7.24
N PHE A 114 -12.28 -14.63 7.52
CA PHE A 114 -11.32 -13.59 7.11
C PHE A 114 -11.28 -13.42 5.60
N HIS A 115 -11.27 -14.51 4.83
CA HIS A 115 -11.35 -14.46 3.37
C HIS A 115 -12.63 -13.75 2.87
N ALA A 116 -13.77 -14.03 3.51
CA ALA A 116 -15.04 -13.40 3.18
C ALA A 116 -15.10 -11.93 3.64
N ASP A 117 -14.58 -11.62 4.83
CA ASP A 117 -14.53 -10.28 5.40
C ASP A 117 -13.62 -9.38 4.57
N GLU A 118 -12.47 -9.87 4.13
CA GLU A 118 -11.54 -9.14 3.26
C GLU A 118 -12.19 -8.83 1.91
N ARG A 119 -12.84 -9.82 1.28
CA ARG A 119 -13.63 -9.58 0.05
C ARG A 119 -14.69 -8.50 0.28
N SER A 120 -15.48 -8.63 1.33
CA SER A 120 -16.53 -7.66 1.66
C SER A 120 -15.95 -6.27 1.91
N TYR A 121 -14.84 -6.17 2.62
CA TYR A 121 -14.14 -4.91 2.88
C TYR A 121 -13.70 -4.26 1.57
N LEU A 122 -13.03 -5.00 0.70
CA LEU A 122 -12.52 -4.49 -0.58
C LEU A 122 -13.65 -4.14 -1.57
N GLU A 123 -14.74 -4.88 -1.59
CA GLU A 123 -15.95 -4.54 -2.37
C GLU A 123 -16.62 -3.26 -1.86
N ASN A 124 -16.63 -3.07 -0.54
CA ASN A 124 -17.18 -1.88 0.12
C ASN A 124 -16.18 -0.73 0.20
N LEU A 125 -14.95 -0.91 -0.26
CA LEU A 125 -13.92 0.11 -0.37
C LEU A 125 -14.28 1.09 -1.50
N LYS A 126 -15.38 1.81 -1.30
CA LYS A 126 -15.69 2.99 -2.09
C LYS A 126 -14.64 4.02 -1.74
N GLN A 127 -13.98 4.58 -2.75
CA GLN A 127 -13.26 5.82 -2.58
C GLN A 127 -14.20 6.79 -1.84
N PRO A 128 -13.74 7.44 -0.75
CA PRO A 128 -14.57 8.39 -0.03
C PRO A 128 -15.15 9.36 -1.04
N ALA A 129 -16.43 9.72 -0.90
CA ALA A 129 -17.07 10.62 -1.83
C ALA A 129 -16.19 11.88 -1.97
N VAL A 130 -16.14 12.50 -3.15
CA VAL A 130 -15.29 13.67 -3.38
C VAL A 130 -15.50 14.74 -2.29
N CYS A 131 -16.73 14.86 -1.77
CA CYS A 131 -17.05 15.69 -0.62
C CYS A 131 -16.31 15.29 0.67
N ASP A 132 -16.26 14.01 1.02
CA ASP A 132 -15.55 13.52 2.21
C ASP A 132 -14.04 13.72 2.10
N GLN A 133 -13.47 13.57 0.90
CA GLN A 133 -12.06 13.87 0.66
C GLN A 133 -11.75 15.36 0.89
N LEU A 134 -12.64 16.25 0.43
CA LEU A 134 -12.49 17.69 0.65
C LEU A 134 -12.65 18.05 2.14
N LEU A 135 -13.52 17.36 2.88
CA LEU A 135 -13.70 17.57 4.34
C LEU A 135 -12.48 17.06 5.13
N ILE A 136 -11.87 15.94 4.71
CA ILE A 136 -10.58 15.47 5.24
C ILE A 136 -9.47 16.50 4.99
N CYS A 137 -9.38 17.04 3.77
CA CYS A 137 -8.44 18.11 3.45
C CYS A 137 -8.71 19.36 4.29
N TYR A 138 -9.98 19.72 4.50
CA TYR A 138 -10.35 20.87 5.33
C TYR A 138 -9.84 20.73 6.76
N VAL A 139 -9.98 19.55 7.39
CA VAL A 139 -9.41 19.30 8.73
C VAL A 139 -7.89 19.45 8.75
N GLN A 140 -7.19 18.97 7.72
CA GLN A 140 -5.73 19.14 7.63
C GLN A 140 -5.34 20.61 7.50
N ILE A 141 -6.10 21.39 6.75
CA ILE A 141 -5.89 22.84 6.60
C ILE A 141 -6.15 23.57 7.92
N LEU A 142 -7.15 23.14 8.70
CA LEU A 142 -7.39 23.69 10.05
C LEU A 142 -6.22 23.39 11.01
N ASP A 143 -5.63 22.19 10.95
CA ASP A 143 -4.43 21.84 11.71
C ASP A 143 -3.22 22.72 11.31
N GLU A 144 -3.05 22.97 10.00
CA GLU A 144 -2.00 23.87 9.49
C GLU A 144 -2.23 25.33 9.93
N LEU A 145 -3.49 25.78 9.92
CA LEU A 145 -3.87 27.12 10.36
C LEU A 145 -3.50 27.34 11.82
N GLU A 146 -3.82 26.38 12.70
CA GLU A 146 -3.47 26.44 14.12
C GLU A 146 -1.95 26.47 14.32
N ALA A 147 -1.22 25.60 13.61
CA ALA A 147 0.23 25.52 13.70
C ALA A 147 0.91 26.82 13.24
N TYR A 148 0.48 27.42 12.12
CA TYR A 148 1.06 28.67 11.61
C TYR A 148 0.65 29.89 12.43
N ARG A 149 -0.55 29.89 13.02
CA ARG A 149 -0.93 30.93 14.00
C ARG A 149 0.00 30.88 15.21
N ALA A 150 0.24 29.69 15.77
CA ALA A 150 1.19 29.52 16.88
C ALA A 150 2.64 29.89 16.50
N GLU A 151 3.09 29.54 15.28
CA GLU A 151 4.42 29.92 14.78
C GLU A 151 4.58 31.45 14.69
N TRP A 152 3.57 32.14 14.16
CA TRP A 152 3.56 33.60 14.05
C TRP A 152 3.48 34.28 15.41
N ASP A 153 2.61 33.83 16.32
CA ASP A 153 2.52 34.37 17.68
C ASP A 153 3.86 34.21 18.41
N ALA A 154 4.50 33.04 18.33
CA ALA A 154 5.81 32.82 18.92
C ALA A 154 6.90 33.73 18.31
N ALA A 155 6.90 33.92 16.98
CA ALA A 155 7.86 34.81 16.32
C ALA A 155 7.65 36.28 16.75
N ARG A 156 6.38 36.69 16.89
CA ARG A 156 6.01 38.04 17.34
C ARG A 156 6.43 38.30 18.78
N GLU A 157 6.21 37.33 19.67
CA GLU A 157 6.63 37.44 21.08
C GLU A 157 8.16 37.57 21.23
N VAL A 158 8.94 36.87 20.40
CA VAL A 158 10.41 36.99 20.39
C VAL A 158 10.86 38.39 19.99
N VAL A 159 10.25 38.99 18.97
CA VAL A 159 10.56 40.37 18.55
C VAL A 159 10.13 41.37 19.62
N ASN A 160 8.92 41.23 20.17
CA ASN A 160 8.41 42.10 21.23
C ASN A 160 9.34 42.09 22.44
N SER A 161 9.76 40.90 22.88
CA SER A 161 10.69 40.71 23.99
C SER A 161 12.03 41.40 23.70
N ALA A 162 12.60 41.18 22.52
CA ALA A 162 13.87 41.78 22.10
C ALA A 162 13.82 43.32 21.99
N LEU A 163 12.65 43.91 21.75
CA LEU A 163 12.44 45.37 21.71
C LEU A 163 12.22 45.98 23.10
N THR A 164 11.75 45.19 24.07
CA THR A 164 11.53 45.64 25.46
C THR A 164 12.74 45.46 26.37
N GLU A 165 13.67 44.57 26.04
CA GLU A 165 14.89 44.35 26.83
C GLU A 165 15.91 45.49 26.62
N VAL A 166 16.59 45.88 27.70
CA VAL A 166 17.69 46.87 27.63
C VAL A 166 18.85 46.22 26.87
N PRO A 167 19.33 46.79 25.75
CA PRO A 167 20.37 46.15 24.95
C PRO A 167 21.68 46.09 25.74
N VAL A 168 22.14 44.88 26.06
CA VAL A 168 23.46 44.62 26.67
C VAL A 168 24.27 43.79 25.69
N GLY A 169 25.26 44.39 25.02
CA GLY A 169 26.12 43.69 24.06
C GLY A 169 26.59 44.54 22.88
N ASN A 170 27.20 43.89 21.89
CA ASN A 170 27.65 44.51 20.64
C ASN A 170 26.45 44.96 19.79
N LEU A 171 26.41 46.24 19.43
CA LEU A 171 25.32 46.86 18.65
C LEU A 171 25.12 46.20 17.27
N GLU A 172 26.21 45.74 16.64
CA GLU A 172 26.17 45.10 15.32
C GLU A 172 25.45 43.74 15.39
N GLU A 173 25.75 42.96 16.43
CA GLU A 173 25.16 41.64 16.69
C GLU A 173 23.67 41.75 17.05
N LEU A 174 23.31 42.76 17.85
CA LEU A 174 21.92 43.10 18.18
C LEU A 174 21.12 43.49 16.92
N SER A 175 21.68 44.33 16.06
CA SER A 175 21.05 44.75 14.79
C SER A 175 20.79 43.57 13.86
N ILE A 176 21.75 42.64 13.75
CA ILE A 176 21.60 41.42 12.96
C ILE A 176 20.53 40.50 13.55
N ALA A 177 20.53 40.33 14.88
CA ALA A 177 19.54 39.50 15.57
C ALA A 177 18.10 40.05 15.39
N ILE A 178 17.90 41.35 15.57
CA ILE A 178 16.60 42.02 15.37
C ILE A 178 16.14 41.86 13.92
N LYS A 179 17.00 42.12 12.93
CA LYS A 179 16.67 41.94 11.51
C LYS A 179 16.23 40.51 11.20
N ARG A 180 16.94 39.51 11.74
CA ARG A 180 16.60 38.10 11.56
C ARG A 180 15.26 37.75 12.19
N SER A 181 14.96 38.29 13.37
CA SER A 181 13.68 38.08 14.04
C SER A 181 12.52 38.74 13.30
N CYS A 182 12.69 39.96 12.76
CA CYS A 182 11.70 40.61 11.91
C CYS A 182 11.42 39.79 10.64
N LEU A 183 12.47 39.31 9.96
CA LEU A 183 12.32 38.45 8.78
C LEU A 183 11.53 37.17 9.11
N ARG A 184 11.72 36.60 10.31
CA ARG A 184 10.97 35.42 10.77
C ARG A 184 9.50 35.73 11.01
N VAL A 185 9.17 36.91 11.56
CA VAL A 185 7.78 37.38 11.70
C VAL A 185 7.13 37.56 10.33
N ASP A 186 7.82 38.22 9.39
CA ASP A 186 7.28 38.45 8.04
C ASP A 186 7.03 37.12 7.31
N THR A 187 7.98 36.18 7.42
CA THR A 187 7.86 34.85 6.79
C THR A 187 6.73 34.03 7.40
N SER A 188 6.61 34.00 8.73
CA SER A 188 5.53 33.28 9.42
C SER A 188 4.16 33.90 9.16
N TYR A 189 4.08 35.23 9.07
CA TYR A 189 2.85 35.94 8.71
C TYR A 189 2.41 35.64 7.27
N ALA A 190 3.35 35.59 6.31
CA ALA A 190 3.02 35.21 4.93
C ALA A 190 2.47 33.78 4.83
N LYS A 191 3.01 32.82 5.61
CA LYS A 191 2.46 31.46 5.71
C LYS A 191 1.04 31.46 6.28
N LEU A 192 0.81 32.24 7.34
CA LEU A 192 -0.51 32.35 7.97
C LEU A 192 -1.55 32.92 6.99
N GLN A 193 -1.22 34.01 6.29
CA GLN A 193 -2.12 34.62 5.29
C GLN A 193 -2.46 33.65 4.14
N TYR A 194 -1.47 32.87 3.69
CA TYR A 194 -1.68 31.85 2.67
C TYR A 194 -2.69 30.80 3.15
N VAL A 195 -2.49 30.25 4.35
CA VAL A 195 -3.41 29.24 4.90
C VAL A 195 -4.79 29.81 5.20
N GLU A 196 -4.91 31.02 5.76
CA GLU A 196 -6.21 31.70 5.96
C GLU A 196 -7.00 31.84 4.65
N THR A 197 -6.31 32.20 3.56
CA THR A 197 -6.89 32.29 2.21
C THR A 197 -7.28 30.90 1.71
N HIS A 198 -6.46 29.88 1.96
CA HIS A 198 -6.73 28.51 1.55
C HIS A 198 -7.95 27.93 2.28
N THR A 199 -8.04 28.11 3.61
CA THR A 199 -9.18 27.75 4.45
C THR A 199 -10.46 28.39 3.92
N SER A 200 -10.45 29.71 3.70
CA SER A 200 -11.62 30.46 3.20
C SER A 200 -12.12 29.93 1.84
N ASN A 201 -11.19 29.58 0.94
CA ASN A 201 -11.53 29.02 -0.36
C ASN A 201 -12.18 27.62 -0.25
N VAL A 202 -11.68 26.78 0.65
CA VAL A 202 -12.22 25.43 0.87
C VAL A 202 -13.58 25.50 1.55
N GLU A 203 -13.76 26.38 2.53
CA GLU A 203 -15.05 26.65 3.18
C GLU A 203 -16.12 27.09 2.19
N MET A 204 -15.77 28.02 1.28
CA MET A 204 -16.69 28.47 0.23
C MET A 204 -17.12 27.32 -0.69
N ARG A 205 -16.19 26.43 -1.05
CA ARG A 205 -16.47 25.28 -1.92
C ARG A 205 -17.34 24.23 -1.23
N LEU A 206 -17.14 24.04 0.08
CA LEU A 206 -17.88 23.06 0.89
C LEU A 206 -19.19 23.61 1.46
N GLY A 207 -19.42 24.93 1.37
CA GLY A 207 -20.61 25.58 1.93
C GLY A 207 -20.69 25.51 3.45
N ILE A 208 -19.55 25.42 4.14
CA ILE A 208 -19.49 25.27 5.60
C ILE A 208 -19.83 26.62 6.26
N GLN A 209 -20.95 26.66 6.97
CA GLN A 209 -21.37 27.75 7.84
C GLN A 209 -22.19 27.15 9.01
N PRO A 210 -21.80 27.34 10.30
CA PRO A 210 -20.67 28.10 10.82
C PRO A 210 -19.32 27.36 10.70
N TRP A 211 -18.21 28.07 10.99
CA TRP A 211 -16.86 27.50 11.04
C TRP A 211 -16.75 26.33 12.01
N TRP A 212 -15.96 25.32 11.64
CA TRP A 212 -15.68 24.21 12.54
C TRP A 212 -14.71 24.67 13.62
N GLU A 213 -15.12 24.52 14.88
CA GLU A 213 -14.21 24.72 15.99
C GLU A 213 -13.22 23.55 16.07
N ILE A 214 -11.95 23.87 16.33
CA ILE A 214 -10.93 22.85 16.59
C ILE A 214 -11.37 22.06 17.83
N GLY A 215 -11.59 20.76 17.66
CA GLY A 215 -12.14 19.89 18.70
C GLY A 215 -13.67 19.76 18.73
N GLY A 216 -14.39 20.39 17.79
CA GLY A 216 -15.80 20.15 17.51
C GLY A 216 -16.08 18.71 17.04
N GLU A 217 -17.35 18.31 16.97
CA GLU A 217 -17.71 16.93 16.61
C GLU A 217 -17.35 16.60 15.17
N GLU A 218 -17.64 17.50 14.23
CA GLU A 218 -17.36 17.34 12.81
C GLU A 218 -15.85 17.28 12.55
N TYR A 219 -15.09 18.18 13.18
CA TYR A 219 -13.64 18.18 13.13
C TYR A 219 -13.06 16.85 13.65
N LYS A 220 -13.52 16.36 14.80
CA LYS A 220 -13.05 15.08 15.36
C LYS A 220 -13.38 13.90 14.46
N CYS A 221 -14.57 13.88 13.88
CA CYS A 221 -15.00 12.83 12.96
C CYS A 221 -14.06 12.75 11.74
N TYR A 222 -13.86 13.86 11.04
CA TYR A 222 -13.02 13.87 9.84
C TYR A 222 -11.52 13.82 10.16
N LYS A 223 -11.09 14.19 11.38
CA LYS A 223 -9.70 13.96 11.87
C LYS A 223 -9.41 12.47 12.10
N ALA A 224 -10.38 11.74 12.65
CA ALA A 224 -10.29 10.29 12.75
C ALA A 224 -10.23 9.64 11.36
N GLU A 225 -11.10 10.08 10.43
CA GLU A 225 -11.09 9.57 9.06
C GLU A 225 -9.78 9.90 8.31
N ALA A 226 -9.24 11.11 8.47
CA ALA A 226 -7.95 11.51 7.92
C ALA A 226 -6.80 10.59 8.40
N THR A 227 -6.85 10.18 9.66
CA THR A 227 -5.89 9.24 10.25
C THR A 227 -6.06 7.85 9.65
N MET A 228 -7.31 7.38 9.50
CA MET A 228 -7.62 6.12 8.86
C MET A 228 -7.19 6.08 7.40
N VAL A 229 -7.33 7.17 6.64
CA VAL A 229 -6.84 7.26 5.26
C VAL A 229 -5.33 7.10 5.20
N LYS A 230 -4.57 7.77 6.08
CA LYS A 230 -3.11 7.59 6.15
C LYS A 230 -2.73 6.16 6.53
N TYR A 231 -3.44 5.57 7.49
CA TYR A 231 -3.23 4.18 7.88
C TYR A 231 -3.49 3.21 6.72
N ARG A 232 -4.63 3.34 6.03
CA ARG A 232 -4.98 2.53 4.85
C ARG A 232 -3.93 2.68 3.75
N ALA A 233 -3.49 3.90 3.44
CA ALA A 233 -2.45 4.13 2.43
C ALA A 233 -1.09 3.52 2.84
N ALA A 234 -0.73 3.56 4.12
CA ALA A 234 0.48 2.92 4.62
C ALA A 234 0.37 1.38 4.60
N LEU A 235 -0.81 0.84 4.88
CA LEU A 235 -1.11 -0.59 4.79
C LEU A 235 -1.03 -1.06 3.33
N ASP A 236 -1.66 -0.33 2.40
CA ASP A 236 -1.60 -0.62 0.96
C ASP A 236 -0.14 -0.63 0.47
N GLU A 237 0.69 0.32 0.92
CA GLU A 237 2.11 0.35 0.56
C GLU A 237 2.88 -0.82 1.18
N LEU A 238 2.61 -1.17 2.43
CA LEU A 238 3.21 -2.33 3.08
C LEU A 238 2.86 -3.63 2.34
N GLU A 239 1.60 -3.82 1.98
CA GLU A 239 1.12 -4.97 1.22
C GLU A 239 1.80 -5.07 -0.16
N ARG A 240 2.01 -3.93 -0.84
CA ARG A 240 2.77 -3.90 -2.11
C ARG A 240 4.24 -4.31 -1.95
N LEU A 241 4.83 -4.11 -0.77
CA LEU A 241 6.20 -4.53 -0.48
C LEU A 241 6.31 -6.01 -0.12
N VAL A 242 5.20 -6.68 0.21
CA VAL A 242 5.14 -8.11 0.57
C VAL A 242 5.05 -9.02 -0.67
N VAL A 243 5.14 -8.47 -1.89
CA VAL A 243 5.31 -9.26 -3.11
C VAL A 243 6.67 -9.99 -3.03
N MET A 244 6.61 -11.28 -2.70
CA MET A 244 7.74 -12.21 -2.62
C MET A 244 7.92 -12.95 -3.96
#